data_AF-H9WNV9-F1
#
_entry.id   AF-H9WNV9-F1
#
_cell.length_a   1.000
_cell.length_b   1.000
_cell.length_c   1.000
_cell.angle_alpha   90.00
_cell.angle_beta   90.00
_cell.angle_gamma   90.00
#
_symmetry.space_group_name_H-M   'P 1'
#
loop_
_entity.id
_entity.type
_entity.pdbx_description
1 polymer ?
#
loop_
_entity_poly.entity_id
_entity_poly.type
_entity_poly.pdbx_seq_one_letter_code
_entity_poly.pdbx_strand_id
1 'polypeptide(L)'
;DMSRGSNTYVGKLRSNFLGTKFTIYDSQPPHSGAIASTSRAGRRVGAKQVSPRVPAGSYNIAHIGYELNVLGTRGPRRMQCIMHSIPASAVQPGGSAPTPVEPS
;
A
#
# COMPACT_ATOMS: atom_id res chain seq x y z
N ASP A 1 -3.18 -14.28 -11.85
CA ASP A 1 -1.97 -15.10 -12.03
C ASP A 1 -1.07 -14.88 -10.81
N MET A 2 -0.56 -15.95 -10.19
CA MET A 2 0.32 -15.90 -9.01
C MET A 2 1.74 -16.41 -9.32
N SER A 3 2.06 -16.59 -10.61
CA SER A 3 3.39 -17.01 -11.03
C SER A 3 4.44 -15.97 -10.62
N ARG A 4 5.67 -16.44 -10.31
CA ARG A 4 6.78 -15.58 -9.82
C ARG A 4 7.17 -14.45 -10.79
N GLY A 5 6.86 -14.60 -12.09
CA GLY A 5 7.15 -13.61 -13.12
C GLY A 5 5.97 -12.70 -13.47
N SER A 6 4.81 -12.90 -12.83
CA SER A 6 3.62 -12.11 -13.13
C SER A 6 3.74 -10.70 -12.56
N ASN A 7 3.48 -9.70 -13.40
CA ASN A 7 3.34 -8.32 -12.96
C ASN A 7 1.88 -7.92 -12.72
N THR A 8 0.94 -8.88 -12.77
CA THR A 8 -0.48 -8.62 -12.50
C THR A 8 -0.74 -8.71 -11.00
N TYR A 9 -0.86 -7.58 -10.32
CA TYR A 9 -1.23 -7.51 -8.91
C TYR A 9 -2.09 -6.28 -8.61
N VAL A 10 -2.99 -6.41 -7.63
CA VAL A 10 -3.81 -5.30 -7.11
C VAL A 10 -3.11 -4.52 -6.00
N GLY A 11 -2.06 -5.10 -5.40
CA GLY A 11 -1.27 -4.43 -4.37
C GLY A 11 -0.05 -5.25 -3.94
N LYS A 12 0.74 -4.68 -3.03
CA LYS A 12 1.96 -5.29 -2.48
C LYS A 12 2.05 -5.07 -0.98
N LEU A 13 2.52 -6.10 -0.27
CA LEU A 13 2.90 -6.01 1.14
C LEU A 13 4.43 -6.02 1.27
N ARG A 14 5.01 -5.09 2.04
CA ARG A 14 6.44 -5.06 2.35
C ARG A 14 6.65 -5.14 3.86
N SER A 15 7.33 -6.18 4.34
CA SER A 15 7.77 -6.27 5.74
C SER A 15 9.10 -5.55 5.98
N ASN A 16 9.35 -5.16 7.23
CA ASN A 16 10.70 -4.91 7.72
C ASN A 16 11.44 -6.23 7.96
N PHE A 17 12.72 -6.12 8.32
CA PHE A 17 13.58 -7.29 8.59
C PHE A 17 13.03 -8.19 9.71
N LEU A 18 12.57 -7.60 10.82
CA LEU A 18 12.07 -8.35 11.97
C LEU A 18 10.67 -8.95 11.76
N GLY A 19 9.94 -8.52 10.72
CA GLY A 19 8.56 -8.96 10.48
C GLY A 19 7.53 -8.37 11.44
N THR A 20 7.81 -7.21 12.05
CA THR A 20 6.90 -6.51 12.97
C THR A 20 6.27 -5.27 12.39
N LYS A 21 6.81 -4.74 11.29
CA LYS A 21 6.25 -3.57 10.60
C LYS A 21 6.01 -3.92 9.14
N PHE A 22 4.84 -3.56 8.64
CA PHE A 22 4.44 -3.79 7.28
C PHE A 22 3.93 -2.51 6.64
N THR A 23 4.25 -2.31 5.37
CA THR A 23 3.66 -1.27 4.52
C THR A 23 2.83 -1.92 3.43
N ILE A 24 1.61 -1.44 3.26
CA ILE A 24 0.67 -1.90 2.23
C ILE A 24 0.68 -0.88 1.09
N TYR A 25 0.80 -1.39 -0.13
CA TYR A 25 0.75 -0.60 -1.34
C TYR A 25 -0.40 -1.03 -2.25
N ASP A 26 -1.14 -0.06 -2.78
CA ASP A 26 -2.05 -0.26 -3.91
C ASP A 26 -1.28 -0.11 -5.24
N SER A 27 -1.71 -0.81 -6.29
CA SER A 27 -1.18 -0.65 -7.65
C SER A 27 -1.85 0.50 -8.42
N GLN A 28 -2.96 1.03 -7.90
CA GLN A 28 -3.70 2.15 -8.47
C GLN A 28 -3.67 3.40 -7.57
N PRO A 29 -3.70 4.61 -8.15
CA PRO A 29 -3.74 5.84 -7.39
C PRO A 29 -5.08 6.00 -6.65
N PRO A 30 -5.10 6.47 -5.39
CA PRO A 30 -6.35 6.70 -4.65
C PRO A 30 -7.16 7.91 -5.16
N HIS A 31 -6.52 8.85 -5.86
CA HIS A 31 -7.19 10.01 -6.48
C HIS A 31 -6.34 10.59 -7.62
N SER A 32 -6.94 11.47 -8.41
CA SER A 32 -6.25 12.17 -9.51
C SER A 32 -5.10 13.03 -8.96
N GLY A 33 -3.87 12.76 -9.42
CA GLY A 33 -2.67 13.47 -8.97
C GLY A 33 -1.90 12.81 -7.82
N ALA A 34 -2.33 11.64 -7.33
CA ALA A 34 -1.58 10.93 -6.30
C ALA A 34 -0.16 10.59 -6.75
N ILE A 35 0.81 10.83 -5.87
CA ILE A 35 2.22 10.55 -6.12
C ILE A 35 2.54 9.12 -5.68
N ALA A 36 3.06 8.31 -6.59
CA ALA A 36 3.50 6.96 -6.26
C ALA A 36 4.65 7.00 -5.23
N SER A 37 4.63 6.09 -4.28
CA SER A 37 5.75 5.89 -3.35
C SER A 37 6.97 5.45 -4.14
N THR A 38 7.95 6.34 -4.24
CA THR A 38 9.21 6.03 -4.93
C THR A 38 9.98 4.95 -4.17
N SER A 39 9.95 3.72 -4.66
CA SER A 39 10.84 2.66 -4.18
C SER A 39 12.08 2.50 -5.07
N ARG A 40 12.38 3.49 -5.93
CA ARG A 40 13.49 3.41 -6.89
C ARG A 40 14.72 4.16 -6.38
N ALA A 41 15.48 3.49 -5.52
CA ALA A 41 16.93 3.62 -5.61
C ALA A 41 17.36 2.88 -6.89
N GLY A 42 17.62 3.63 -7.97
CA GLY A 42 18.26 3.08 -9.18
C GLY A 42 17.55 3.36 -10.50
N ARG A 43 18.28 4.07 -11.37
CA ARG A 43 18.11 4.24 -12.82
C ARG A 43 16.85 4.97 -13.31
N ARG A 44 16.98 6.30 -13.33
CA ARG A 44 16.50 7.09 -14.47
C ARG A 44 17.39 6.75 -15.67
N VAL A 45 17.02 5.75 -16.47
CA VAL A 45 17.55 5.63 -17.83
C VAL A 45 16.35 5.74 -18.76
N GLY A 46 16.44 6.72 -19.66
CA GLY A 46 15.32 7.21 -20.44
C GLY A 46 14.62 6.14 -21.26
N ALA A 47 13.30 6.28 -21.35
CA ALA A 47 12.52 5.73 -22.44
C ALA A 47 11.48 6.80 -22.81
N LYS A 48 11.47 7.18 -24.09
CA LYS A 48 10.44 8.04 -24.68
C LYS A 48 9.07 7.53 -24.24
N GLN A 49 8.31 8.38 -23.56
CA GLN A 49 6.97 8.09 -23.11
C GLN A 49 6.04 8.03 -24.34
N VAL A 50 5.74 6.82 -24.81
CA VAL A 50 4.69 6.58 -25.82
C VAL A 50 3.60 5.76 -25.17
N SER A 51 2.84 6.39 -24.27
CA SER A 51 1.47 6.06 -23.85
C SER A 51 1.09 6.92 -22.63
N PRO A 52 -0.13 7.50 -22.55
CA PRO A 52 -0.61 8.24 -21.39
C PRO A 52 -1.03 7.32 -20.23
N ARG A 53 -0.82 6.00 -20.34
CA ARG A 53 -1.20 5.06 -19.29
C ARG A 53 -0.34 5.35 -18.05
N VAL A 54 -0.98 5.91 -17.02
CA VAL A 54 -0.37 6.12 -15.70
C VAL A 54 0.33 4.82 -15.32
N PRO A 55 1.66 4.83 -15.07
CA PRO A 55 2.35 3.61 -14.69
C PRO A 55 1.65 3.03 -13.47
N ALA A 56 1.41 1.72 -13.44
CA ALA A 56 1.00 1.03 -12.21
C ALA A 56 2.07 1.33 -11.15
N GLY A 57 1.75 2.28 -10.28
CA GLY A 57 2.63 2.81 -9.25
C GLY A 57 2.39 2.07 -7.95
N SER A 58 3.37 2.03 -7.06
CA SER A 58 3.13 1.55 -5.71
C SER A 58 2.69 2.73 -4.84
N TYR A 59 1.44 2.76 -4.40
CA TYR A 59 0.90 3.84 -3.56
C TYR A 59 0.77 3.35 -2.13
N ASN A 60 1.50 3.93 -1.17
CA ASN A 60 1.36 3.56 0.24
C ASN A 60 -0.04 3.92 0.74
N ILE A 61 -0.81 2.91 1.10
CA ILE A 61 -2.18 3.06 1.58
C ILE A 61 -2.33 2.76 3.07
N ALA A 62 -1.36 2.08 3.69
CA ALA A 62 -1.42 1.77 5.13
C ALA A 62 -0.09 1.27 5.71
N HIS A 63 0.04 1.42 7.03
CA HIS A 63 1.06 0.81 7.86
C HIS A 63 0.45 -0.11 8.92
N ILE A 64 1.11 -1.24 9.16
CA ILE A 64 0.81 -2.15 10.25
C ILE A 64 2.04 -2.28 11.15
N GLY A 65 1.85 -2.12 12.45
CA GLY A 65 2.85 -2.41 13.48
C GLY A 65 2.34 -3.49 14.43
N TYR A 66 3.21 -4.43 14.80
CA TYR A 66 2.97 -5.39 15.87
C TYR A 66 3.92 -5.12 17.03
N GLU A 67 3.38 -5.11 18.25
CA GLU A 67 4.18 -5.10 19.46
C GLU A 67 4.86 -6.46 19.68
N LEU A 68 6.11 -6.42 20.15
CA LEU A 68 6.84 -7.63 20.51
C LEU A 68 6.43 -8.08 21.91
N ASN A 69 6.11 -9.35 22.05
CA ASN A 69 5.93 -9.96 23.37
C ASN A 69 7.31 -10.23 23.97
N VAL A 70 7.85 -9.28 24.73
CA VAL A 70 9.21 -9.36 25.32
C VAL A 70 9.33 -10.49 26.35
N LEU A 71 8.21 -10.88 26.99
CA LEU A 71 8.16 -11.92 28.03
C LEU A 71 7.72 -13.31 27.50
N GLY A 72 7.77 -13.54 26.18
CA GLY A 72 7.49 -14.87 25.61
C GLY A 72 6.04 -15.34 25.72
N THR A 73 5.09 -14.43 25.95
CA THR A 73 3.67 -14.78 26.04
C THR A 73 3.18 -15.37 24.71
N ARG A 74 2.71 -16.61 24.76
CA ARG A 74 2.01 -17.29 23.66
C ARG A 74 0.56 -16.81 23.56
N GLY A 75 0.38 -15.50 23.41
CA GLY A 75 -0.94 -14.85 23.30
C GLY A 75 -1.03 -13.94 22.07
N PRO A 76 -2.23 -13.41 21.78
CA PRO A 76 -2.42 -12.43 20.71
C PRO A 76 -1.43 -11.26 20.85
N ARG A 77 -0.78 -10.86 19.75
CA ARG A 77 0.06 -9.66 19.73
C ARG A 77 -0.80 -8.43 19.48
N ARG A 78 -0.54 -7.35 20.22
CA ARG A 78 -1.18 -6.07 19.96
C ARG A 78 -0.73 -5.56 18.58
N MET A 79 -1.72 -5.17 17.77
CA MET A 79 -1.54 -4.67 16.41
C MET A 79 -2.03 -3.23 16.33
N GLN A 80 -1.24 -2.37 15.69
CA GLN A 80 -1.61 -1.03 15.29
C GLN A 80 -1.73 -0.97 13.77
N CYS A 81 -2.86 -0.51 13.26
CA CYS A 81 -3.07 -0.26 11.85
C CYS A 81 -3.34 1.23 11.63
N ILE A 82 -2.59 1.85 10.71
CA ILE A 82 -2.81 3.22 10.27
C ILE A 82 -3.13 3.15 8.78
N MET A 83 -4.35 3.53 8.42
CA MET A 83 -4.81 3.57 7.03
C MET A 83 -4.77 5.02 6.52
N HIS A 84 -4.16 5.23 5.34
CA HIS A 84 -4.03 6.54 4.71
C HIS A 84 -5.06 6.75 3.60
N SER A 85 -5.46 5.68 2.93
CA SER A 85 -6.46 5.70 1.88
C SER A 85 -7.09 4.33 1.71
N ILE A 86 -8.25 4.31 1.08
CA ILE A 86 -8.95 3.07 0.75
C ILE A 86 -8.43 2.58 -0.59
N PRO A 87 -8.21 1.26 -0.76
CA PRO A 87 -7.80 0.70 -2.03
C PRO A 87 -8.76 1.08 -3.16
N ALA A 88 -8.26 1.41 -4.34
CA ALA A 88 -9.08 1.74 -5.50
C ALA A 88 -10.05 0.61 -5.87
N SER A 89 -9.63 -0.65 -5.68
CA SER A 89 -10.47 -1.83 -5.91
C SER A 89 -11.63 -2.00 -4.92
N ALA A 90 -11.59 -1.30 -3.78
CA ALA A 90 -12.65 -1.33 -2.77
C ALA A 90 -13.68 -0.20 -2.95
N VAL A 91 -13.48 0.70 -3.91
CA VAL A 91 -14.36 1.85 -4.18
C VAL A 91 -15.03 1.63 -5.53
N GLN A 92 -16.37 1.73 -5.57
CA GLN A 92 -17.11 1.71 -6.83
C GLN A 92 -16.77 2.94 -7.67
N PRO A 93 -16.85 2.90 -9.01
CA PRO A 93 -16.65 4.09 -9.84
C PRO A 93 -17.57 5.25 -9.39
N GLY A 94 -16.99 6.37 -8.97
CA GLY A 94 -17.74 7.52 -8.42
C GLY A 94 -18.18 7.39 -6.96
N GLY A 95 -17.83 6.30 -6.28
CA GLY A 95 -18.08 6.12 -4.86
C GLY A 95 -17.09 6.91 -4.00
N SER A 96 -17.58 7.45 -2.88
CA SER A 96 -16.74 7.93 -1.78
C SER A 96 -16.96 7.03 -0.58
N ALA A 97 -15.88 6.69 0.13
CA ALA A 97 -16.06 6.00 1.41
C ALA A 97 -16.53 6.97 2.50
N PRO A 98 -17.33 6.50 3.47
CA PRO A 98 -17.73 7.32 4.59
C PRO A 98 -16.49 7.68 5.42
N THR A 99 -16.12 8.96 5.42
CA THR A 99 -15.12 9.49 6.35
C THR A 99 -15.79 9.59 7.73
N PRO A 100 -15.18 9.08 8.82
CA PRO A 100 -15.69 9.32 10.16
C PRO A 100 -15.75 10.83 10.40
N VAL A 101 -16.95 11.36 10.66
CA VAL A 101 -17.11 12.73 11.14
C VAL A 101 -16.64 12.77 12.60
N GLU A 102 -15.79 13.74 12.91
CA GLU A 102 -15.32 13.97 14.27
C GLU A 102 -16.55 14.20 15.17
N PRO A 103 -16.70 13.48 16.30
CA PRO A 103 -17.83 13.71 17.19
C PRO A 103 -17.76 15.14 17.74
N SER A 104 -18.84 15.89 17.54
CA SER A 104 -19.06 17.25 18.05
C SER A 104 -18.99 17.32 19.57
#